data_AF-A0A924P0L2-F1
#
_entry.id   AF-A0A924P0L2-F1
#
_cell.length_a   1.000
_cell.length_b   1.000
_cell.length_c   1.000
_cell.angle_alpha   90.00
_cell.angle_beta   90.00
_cell.angle_gamma   90.00
#
_symmetry.space_group_name_H-M   'P 1'
#
loop_
_entity.id
_entity.type
_entity.pdbx_description
1 polymer ?
#
loop_
_entity_poly.entity_id
_entity_poly.type
_entity_poly.pdbx_seq_one_letter_code
_entity_poly.pdbx_strand_id
1 'polypeptide(L)' 'MRRLAMVVLWPSFMAAAMAEGLFFSVFSPDVLWVMPPVAVYSIGFFFFWCLCALASMLTYYLMAVPDEQPPF' A
#
# COMPACT_ATOMS: atom_id res chain seq x y z
N MET A 1 -8.43 13.04 12.49
CA MET A 1 -8.07 11.62 12.24
C MET A 1 -8.83 10.99 11.07
N ARG A 2 -10.17 11.11 10.96
CA ARG A 2 -10.95 10.49 9.85
C ARG A 2 -10.50 10.89 8.43
N ARG A 3 -10.19 12.17 8.20
CA ARG A 3 -9.67 12.66 6.91
C ARG A 3 -8.34 12.03 6.52
N LEU A 4 -7.41 11.89 7.49
CA LEU A 4 -6.11 11.25 7.27
C LEU A 4 -6.28 9.79 6.85
N ALA A 5 -7.17 9.06 7.55
CA ALA A 5 -7.46 7.67 7.21
C ALA A 5 -7.98 7.55 5.77
N MET A 6 -8.90 8.42 5.33
CA MET A 6 -9.39 8.38 3.95
C MET A 6 -8.31 8.77 2.92
N VAL A 7 -7.50 9.79 3.21
CA VAL A 7 -6.44 10.26 2.29
C VAL A 7 -5.31 9.24 2.14
N VAL A 8 -5.04 8.43 3.16
CA VAL A 8 -3.96 7.43 3.12
C VAL A 8 -4.48 6.06 2.69
N LEU A 9 -5.52 5.54 3.37
CA LEU A 9 -5.96 4.15 3.19
C LEU A 9 -6.66 3.90 1.86
N TRP A 10 -7.39 4.90 1.34
CA TRP A 10 -8.14 4.74 0.09
C TRP A 10 -7.22 4.60 -1.13
N PRO A 11 -6.30 5.55 -1.42
CA PRO A 11 -5.38 5.39 -2.56
C PRO A 11 -4.41 4.21 -2.36
N SER A 12 -3.99 3.92 -1.12
CA SER A 12 -3.11 2.78 -0.88
C SER A 12 -3.80 1.44 -1.14
N PHE A 13 -5.10 1.32 -0.84
CA PHE A 13 -5.89 0.11 -1.11
C PHE A 13 -5.96 -0.18 -2.62
N MET A 14 -6.22 0.84 -3.43
CA MET A 14 -6.23 0.72 -4.90
C MET A 14 -4.87 0.33 -5.47
N ALA A 15 -3.79 0.98 -4.99
CA ALA A 15 -2.43 0.65 -5.41
C ALA A 15 -2.04 -0.78 -5.02
N ALA A 16 -2.44 -1.23 -3.82
CA ALA A 16 -2.19 -2.58 -3.34
C ALA A 16 -2.95 -3.65 -4.14
N ALA A 17 -4.22 -3.40 -4.48
CA ALA A 17 -4.99 -4.32 -5.32
C ALA A 17 -4.35 -4.50 -6.71
N MET A 18 -3.83 -3.41 -7.30
CA MET A 18 -3.07 -3.50 -8.55
C MET A 18 -1.75 -4.25 -8.38
N ALA A 19 -0.99 -3.95 -7.33
CA ALA A 19 0.29 -4.60 -7.06
C ALA A 19 0.13 -6.10 -6.81
N GLU A 20 -0.87 -6.50 -6.02
CA GLU A 20 -1.22 -7.89 -5.77
C GLU A 20 -1.58 -8.62 -7.07
N GLY A 21 -2.47 -8.05 -7.88
CA GLY A 21 -2.88 -8.66 -9.15
C GLY A 21 -1.72 -8.84 -10.12
N LEU A 22 -0.82 -7.85 -10.21
CA LEU A 22 0.38 -7.94 -11.04
C LEU A 22 1.38 -8.96 -10.48
N PHE A 23 1.61 -8.97 -9.16
CA PHE A 23 2.55 -9.88 -8.51
C PHE A 23 2.12 -11.33 -8.71
N PHE A 24 0.87 -11.68 -8.37
CA PHE A 24 0.39 -13.05 -8.52
C PHE A 24 0.08 -13.46 -9.96
N SER A 25 0.03 -12.52 -10.91
CA SER A 25 0.04 -12.84 -12.34
C SER A 25 1.39 -13.42 -12.81
N VAL A 26 2.48 -13.10 -12.10
CA VAL A 26 3.84 -13.57 -12.43
C VAL A 26 4.28 -14.69 -11.50
N PHE A 27 3.94 -14.59 -10.21
CA PHE A 27 4.31 -15.53 -9.17
C PHE A 27 3.10 -16.38 -8.77
N SER A 28 3.09 -17.67 -9.12
CA SER A 28 2.02 -18.57 -8.69
C SER A 28 2.04 -18.77 -7.18
N PRO A 29 0.90 -18.66 -6.48
CA PRO A 29 0.82 -18.92 -5.03
C PRO A 29 1.05 -20.40 -4.68
N ASP A 30 0.86 -21.29 -5.66
CA ASP A 30 0.97 -22.75 -5.50
C ASP A 30 2.39 -23.22 -5.16
N VAL A 31 3.39 -22.34 -5.26
CA VAL A 31 4.76 -22.61 -4.81
C VAL A 31 4.85 -22.78 -3.28
N LEU A 32 3.88 -22.24 -2.53
CA LEU A 32 3.78 -22.35 -1.07
C LEU A 32 2.87 -23.53 -0.69
N TRP A 33 3.42 -24.75 -0.72
CA TRP A 33 2.76 -26.01 -0.35
C TRP A 33 2.30 -26.10 1.12
N VAL A 34 2.56 -25.07 1.92
CA VAL A 34 2.31 -25.04 3.37
C VAL A 34 0.98 -24.36 3.73
N MET A 35 0.40 -23.56 2.82
CA MET A 35 -0.81 -22.77 3.10
C MET A 35 -1.86 -22.88 1.98
N PRO A 36 -3.16 -22.77 2.29
CA PRO A 36 -4.19 -22.69 1.26
C PRO A 36 -4.02 -21.42 0.41
N PRO A 37 -4.29 -21.45 -0.92
CA PRO A 37 -4.04 -20.31 -1.81
C PRO A 37 -4.69 -19.01 -1.33
N VAL A 38 -5.91 -19.07 -0.80
CA VAL A 38 -6.63 -17.90 -0.26
C VAL A 38 -5.86 -17.18 0.87
N ALA A 39 -5.12 -17.94 1.70
CA ALA A 39 -4.31 -17.35 2.76
C ALA A 39 -3.09 -16.63 2.19
N VAL A 40 -2.46 -17.19 1.15
CA VAL A 40 -1.32 -16.58 0.46
C VAL A 40 -1.73 -15.26 -0.20
N TYR A 41 -2.84 -15.25 -0.93
CA TYR A 41 -3.40 -14.02 -1.52
C TYR A 41 -3.69 -12.96 -0.45
N SER A 42 -4.44 -13.34 0.59
CA SER A 42 -4.79 -12.40 1.68
C SER A 42 -3.54 -11.79 2.33
N ILE A 43 -2.52 -12.58 2.63
CA ILE A 43 -1.26 -12.09 3.21
C ILE A 43 -0.56 -11.15 2.23
N GLY A 44 -0.49 -11.50 0.95
CA GLY A 44 0.07 -10.66 -0.10
C GLY A 44 -0.65 -9.31 -0.18
N PHE A 45 -1.99 -9.32 -0.21
CA PHE A 45 -2.80 -8.11 -0.19
C PHE A 45 -2.47 -7.21 1.00
N PHE A 46 -2.52 -7.73 2.23
CA PHE A 46 -2.23 -6.95 3.42
C PHE A 46 -0.79 -6.44 3.46
N PHE A 47 0.17 -7.23 2.97
CA PHE A 47 1.56 -6.81 2.86
C PHE A 47 1.71 -5.62 1.90
N PHE A 48 1.19 -5.73 0.68
CA PHE A 48 1.22 -4.63 -0.29
C PHE A 48 0.45 -3.42 0.21
N TRP A 49 -0.70 -3.62 0.86
CA TRP A 49 -1.51 -2.53 1.38
C TRP A 49 -0.81 -1.77 2.51
N CYS A 50 -0.15 -2.47 3.44
CA CYS A 50 0.68 -1.83 4.47
C CYS A 50 1.83 -1.02 3.85
N LEU A 51 2.53 -1.57 2.86
CA LEU A 51 3.60 -0.84 2.16
C LEU A 51 3.08 0.42 1.44
N CYS A 52 1.98 0.29 0.69
CA CYS A 52 1.37 1.42 -0.01
C CYS A 52 0.79 2.46 0.97
N ALA A 53 0.28 2.02 2.13
CA ALA A 53 -0.23 2.91 3.17
C ALA A 53 0.92 3.70 3.82
N LEU A 54 2.06 3.06 4.09
CA LEU A 54 3.27 3.73 4.57
C LEU A 54 3.78 4.75 3.56
N ALA A 55 3.83 4.38 2.27
CA ALA A 55 4.22 5.31 1.20
C ALA A 55 3.28 6.51 1.11
N SER A 56 1.96 6.29 1.14
CA SER A 56 0.96 7.36 1.09
C SER A 56 1.02 8.25 2.34
N MET A 57 1.28 7.66 3.51
CA MET A 57 1.47 8.40 4.76
C MET A 57 2.73 9.28 4.70
N LEU A 58 3.82 8.75 4.13
CA LEU A 58 5.05 9.52 3.92
C LEU A 58 4.82 10.67 2.94
N THR A 59 4.14 10.44 1.82
CA THR A 59 3.78 11.50 0.86
C THR A 59 2.93 12.57 1.54
N TYR A 60 1.93 12.18 2.33
CA TYR A 60 1.12 13.13 3.10
C TYR A 60 1.98 13.94 4.09
N TYR A 61 2.91 13.28 4.79
CA TYR A 61 3.81 13.95 5.74
C TYR A 61 4.69 14.98 5.03
N LEU A 62 5.33 14.60 3.91
CA LEU A 62 6.19 15.48 3.12
C LEU A 62 5.44 16.68 2.55
N MET A 63 4.20 16.47 2.06
CA MET A 63 3.34 17.54 1.56
C MET A 63 2.80 18.46 2.67
N ALA A 64 2.80 18.00 3.92
CA ALA A 64 2.39 18.80 5.07
C ALA A 64 3.53 19.61 5.69
N VAL A 65 4.79 19.35 5.30
CA VAL A 65 5.93 20.20 5.66
C VAL A 65 5.73 21.54 4.95
N PRO A 66 5.61 22.66 5.67
CA PRO A 66 5.53 23.97 5.03
C PRO A 66 6.79 24.21 4.18
N ASP A 67 6.62 24.65 2.94
CA ASP A 67 7.73 25.21 2.19
C ASP A 67 8.23 26.43 2.98
N GLU A 68 9.39 26.28 3.63
CA GLU A 68 10.16 27.40 4.16
C GLU A 68 10.71 28.19 2.97
N GLN A 69 9.83 28.88 2.23
CA GLN A 69 10.26 29.77 1.17
C GLN A 69 10.83 31.03 1.85
N PRO A 70 12.16 31.24 1.81
CA PRO A 70 12.75 32.43 2.42
C PRO A 70 12.27 33.68 1.64
N PRO A 71 12.12 34.84 2.30
CA PRO A 71 11.44 36.00 1.74
C PRO A 71 12.27 36.79 0.70
N PHE A 72 13.12 36.14 -0.10
CA PHE A 72 13.96 36.78 -1.11
C PHE A 72 14.06 35.93 -2.37
#